data_AF-A0A377FNH6-F1
#
_entry.id   AF-A0A377FNH6-F1
#
_cell.length_a   1.000
_cell.length_b   1.000
_cell.length_c   1.000
_cell.angle_alpha   90.00
_cell.angle_beta   90.00
_cell.angle_gamma   90.00
#
_symmetry.space_group_name_H-M   'P 1'
#
loop_
_entity.id
_entity.type
_entity.pdbx_description
1 polymer ?
#
loop_
_entity_poly.entity_id
_entity_poly.type
_entity_poly.pdbx_seq_one_letter_code
_entity_poly.pdbx_strand_id
1 'polypeptide(L)'
;MASGASILTTLVMSLAINARYLFYGLSLIDKYRGSGWKKPYLIFAITDETFAILCSSTVPHGMKPHNYYFSVSLLNHIYWIFGCAVGTMINTGFKLELKGVDFALTALIISIFVDQWKSCKQHIPAVLGVTVTIVCLCVFGRENFLLPALLILVMALLAGRRLIDEH
;
A
#
# COMPACT_ATOMS: atom_id res chain seq x y z
N MET A 1 -18.54 -4.65 -22.29
CA MET A 1 -19.26 -3.82 -21.30
C MET A 1 -18.26 -2.85 -20.71
N ALA A 2 -18.13 -1.66 -21.30
CA ALA A 2 -17.29 -0.58 -20.78
C ALA A 2 -18.00 0.74 -21.13
N SER A 3 -19.11 1.00 -20.45
CA SER A 3 -19.81 2.28 -20.58
C SER A 3 -19.13 3.30 -19.67
N GLY A 4 -18.35 4.19 -20.28
CA GLY A 4 -18.37 5.60 -19.89
C GLY A 4 -18.04 5.97 -18.44
N ALA A 5 -17.20 5.23 -17.72
CA ALA A 5 -16.45 5.88 -16.64
C ALA A 5 -15.58 6.94 -17.32
N SER A 6 -15.93 8.23 -17.14
CA SER A 6 -15.21 9.36 -17.72
C SER A 6 -13.71 9.12 -17.52
N ILE A 7 -12.89 9.30 -18.57
CA ILE A 7 -11.43 9.15 -18.50
C ILE A 7 -10.86 9.90 -17.29
N LEU A 8 -11.49 11.04 -16.97
CA LEU A 8 -11.23 11.83 -15.78
C LEU A 8 -11.46 11.04 -14.47
N THR A 9 -12.58 10.34 -14.32
CA THR A 9 -12.88 9.51 -13.14
C THR A 9 -11.85 8.39 -12.98
N THR A 10 -11.51 7.69 -14.05
CA THR A 10 -10.49 6.62 -14.01
C THR A 10 -9.12 7.17 -13.66
N LEU A 11 -8.74 8.33 -14.21
CA LEU A 11 -7.48 9.00 -13.89
C LEU A 11 -7.44 9.40 -12.42
N VAL A 12 -8.48 10.05 -11.91
CA VAL A 12 -8.52 10.50 -10.51
C VAL A 12 -8.60 9.31 -9.55
N MET A 13 -9.36 8.25 -9.86
CA MET A 13 -9.38 7.02 -9.06
C MET A 13 -8.02 6.34 -9.04
N SER A 14 -7.38 6.18 -10.21
CA SER A 14 -6.04 5.58 -10.29
C SER A 14 -5.02 6.41 -9.52
N LEU A 15 -5.04 7.73 -9.67
CA LEU A 15 -4.14 8.64 -8.94
C LEU A 15 -4.40 8.55 -7.43
N ALA A 16 -5.66 8.56 -7.00
CA ALA A 16 -6.03 8.50 -5.59
C ALA A 16 -5.66 7.17 -4.93
N ILE A 17 -5.86 6.04 -5.61
CA ILE A 17 -5.44 4.71 -5.14
C ILE A 17 -3.91 4.61 -5.08
N ASN A 18 -3.21 5.18 -6.07
CA ASN A 18 -1.74 5.19 -6.10
C ASN A 18 -1.10 6.24 -5.19
N ALA A 19 -1.85 7.23 -4.69
CA ALA A 19 -1.34 8.27 -3.81
C ALA A 19 -0.68 7.73 -2.53
N ARG A 20 -1.04 6.51 -2.09
CA ARG A 20 -0.35 5.82 -0.98
C ARG A 20 1.16 5.68 -1.20
N TYR A 21 1.60 5.47 -2.44
CA TYR A 21 3.02 5.37 -2.79
C TYR A 21 3.74 6.73 -2.65
N LEU A 22 3.04 7.86 -2.82
CA LEU A 22 3.62 9.18 -2.56
C LEU A 22 3.96 9.34 -1.07
N PHE A 23 3.08 8.90 -0.18
CA PHE A 23 3.35 8.93 1.26
C PHE A 23 4.49 8.01 1.67
N TYR A 24 4.60 6.82 1.05
CA TYR A 24 5.74 5.92 1.25
C TYR A 24 7.05 6.58 0.81
N GLY A 25 7.05 7.19 -0.37
CA GLY A 25 8.19 7.94 -0.90
C GLY A 25 8.61 9.10 0.00
N LEU A 26 7.66 9.88 0.51
CA LEU A 26 7.91 10.97 1.45
C LEU A 26 8.46 10.48 2.80
N SER A 27 7.94 9.38 3.37
CA SER A 27 8.47 8.84 4.64
C SER A 27 9.87 8.24 4.49
N LEU A 28 10.21 7.73 3.32
CA LEU A 28 11.52 7.12 3.04
C LEU A 28 12.54 8.12 2.44
N ILE A 29 12.13 9.34 2.09
CA ILE A 29 13.02 10.32 1.43
C ILE A 29 14.23 10.67 2.30
N ASP A 30 14.02 10.79 3.61
CA ASP A 30 15.09 11.05 4.58
C ASP A 30 15.94 9.81 4.83
N LYS A 31 15.34 8.61 4.90
CA LYS A 31 16.08 7.34 5.01
C LYS A 31 16.94 7.05 3.77
N TYR A 32 16.50 7.48 2.59
CA TYR A 32 17.21 7.30 1.32
C TYR A 32 18.13 8.47 0.98
N ARG A 33 18.16 9.54 1.78
CA ARG A 33 19.07 10.67 1.62
C ARG A 33 20.53 10.17 1.74
N GLY A 34 21.32 10.40 0.69
CA GLY A 34 22.71 9.89 0.60
C GLY A 34 22.89 8.52 -0.09
N SER A 35 21.82 7.88 -0.57
CA SER A 35 21.87 6.57 -1.28
C SER A 35 22.44 6.60 -2.71
N GLY A 36 23.01 7.72 -3.16
CA GLY A 36 23.66 7.85 -4.47
C GLY A 36 22.87 7.26 -5.64
N TRP A 37 23.56 6.50 -6.50
CA TRP A 37 23.01 5.93 -7.74
C TRP A 37 21.99 4.82 -7.55
N LYS A 38 21.86 4.22 -6.36
CA LYS A 38 20.84 3.17 -6.11
C LYS A 38 19.49 3.73 -5.66
N LYS A 39 19.38 5.06 -5.49
CA LYS A 39 18.10 5.76 -5.24
C LYS A 39 16.99 5.41 -6.23
N PRO A 40 17.17 5.53 -7.57
CA PRO A 40 16.10 5.23 -8.52
C PRO A 40 15.62 3.78 -8.41
N TYR A 41 16.55 2.83 -8.19
CA TYR A 41 16.19 1.42 -7.98
C TYR A 41 15.40 1.20 -6.69
N LEU A 42 15.84 1.82 -5.58
CA LEU A 42 15.14 1.74 -4.29
C LEU A 42 13.73 2.35 -4.35
N ILE A 43 13.55 3.44 -5.11
CA ILE A 43 12.23 4.07 -5.31
C ILE A 43 11.32 3.15 -6.14
N PHE A 44 11.86 2.54 -7.19
CA PHE A 44 11.11 1.61 -8.04
C PHE A 44 10.70 0.33 -7.31
N ALA A 45 11.56 -0.18 -6.43
CA ALA A 45 11.33 -1.41 -5.68
C ALA A 45 10.51 -1.22 -4.38
N ILE A 46 9.99 -0.01 -4.11
CA ILE A 46 9.10 0.20 -2.96
C ILE A 46 7.77 -0.52 -3.21
N THR A 47 7.47 -1.44 -2.29
CA THR A 47 6.15 -2.06 -2.12
C THR A 47 5.71 -1.85 -0.67
N ASP A 48 4.45 -2.12 -0.36
CA ASP A 48 3.94 -2.08 1.01
C ASP A 48 4.73 -3.02 1.94
N GLU A 49 5.10 -4.21 1.47
CA GLU A 49 5.97 -5.15 2.23
C GLU A 49 7.37 -4.59 2.46
N THR A 50 8.01 -4.07 1.41
CA THR A 50 9.33 -3.47 1.52
C THR A 50 9.30 -2.27 2.48
N PHE A 51 8.23 -1.45 2.40
CA PHE A 51 8.00 -0.32 3.30
C PHE A 51 7.81 -0.75 4.75
N ALA A 52 6.98 -1.76 5.02
CA ALA A 52 6.74 -2.30 6.35
C ALA A 52 8.03 -2.85 6.98
N ILE A 53 8.82 -3.60 6.21
CA ILE A 53 10.13 -4.09 6.64
C ILE A 53 11.06 -2.90 6.93
N LEU A 54 11.21 -1.95 6.01
CA LEU A 54 12.08 -0.78 6.16
C LEU A 54 11.71 0.13 7.34
N CYS A 55 10.44 0.18 7.72
CA CYS A 55 9.95 0.97 8.85
C CYS A 55 10.06 0.24 10.19
N SER A 56 9.88 -1.08 10.21
CA SER A 56 9.94 -1.90 11.43
C SER A 56 11.34 -2.38 11.79
N SER A 57 12.25 -2.49 10.81
CA SER A 57 13.61 -2.99 11.03
C SER A 57 14.60 -1.87 11.38
N THR A 58 15.38 -2.08 12.44
CA THR A 58 16.51 -1.25 12.81
C THR A 58 17.76 -1.71 12.08
N VAL A 59 18.48 -0.79 11.42
CA VAL A 59 19.71 -1.12 10.70
C VAL A 59 20.74 -1.72 11.67
N PRO A 60 21.27 -2.93 11.42
CA PRO A 60 22.24 -3.57 12.29
C PRO A 60 23.51 -2.71 12.46
N HIS A 61 24.03 -2.63 13.69
CA HIS A 61 25.27 -1.92 13.98
C HIS A 61 26.43 -2.44 13.10
N GLY A 62 27.02 -1.56 12.29
CA GLY A 62 28.16 -1.87 11.42
C GLY A 62 27.82 -2.03 9.93
N MET A 63 26.53 -2.10 9.55
CA MET A 63 26.13 -2.14 8.13
C MET A 63 25.74 -0.75 7.62
N LYS A 64 26.19 -0.37 6.42
CA LYS A 64 25.73 0.85 5.75
C LYS A 64 24.21 0.73 5.49
N PRO A 65 23.36 1.64 6.00
CA PRO A 65 21.90 1.58 5.85
C PRO A 65 21.45 1.34 4.41
N HIS A 66 22.15 1.98 3.49
CA HIS A 66 21.91 1.91 2.06
C HIS A 66 22.06 0.49 1.46
N ASN A 67 23.03 -0.29 1.93
CA ASN A 67 23.23 -1.65 1.43
C ASN A 67 22.16 -2.59 1.98
N TYR A 68 21.74 -2.38 3.23
CA TYR A 68 20.62 -3.12 3.83
C TYR A 68 19.33 -2.90 3.03
N TYR A 69 18.98 -1.63 2.76
CA TYR A 69 17.78 -1.29 1.98
C TYR A 69 17.82 -1.90 0.57
N PHE A 70 18.97 -1.84 -0.09
CA PHE A 70 19.13 -2.42 -1.42
C PHE A 70 18.95 -3.94 -1.41
N SER A 71 19.54 -4.64 -0.43
CA SER A 71 19.41 -6.09 -0.29
C SER A 71 17.97 -6.52 0.00
N VAL A 72 17.24 -5.81 0.86
CA VAL A 72 15.83 -6.10 1.14
C VAL A 72 14.97 -5.93 -0.11
N SER A 73 15.12 -4.79 -0.81
CA SER A 73 14.39 -4.54 -2.06
C SER A 73 14.71 -5.58 -3.14
N LEU A 74 15.98 -5.97 -3.30
CA LEU A 74 16.41 -6.94 -4.29
C LEU A 74 15.90 -8.35 -3.98
N LEU A 75 15.96 -8.77 -2.71
CA LEU A 75 15.40 -10.06 -2.28
C LEU A 75 13.90 -10.10 -2.57
N ASN A 76 13.15 -9.06 -2.17
CA ASN A 76 11.71 -9.01 -2.42
C ASN A 76 11.38 -9.12 -3.93
N HIS A 77 12.17 -8.45 -4.78
CA HIS A 77 12.02 -8.54 -6.22
C HIS A 77 12.30 -9.94 -6.77
N ILE A 78 13.34 -10.61 -6.27
CA ILE A 78 13.66 -12.00 -6.65
C ILE A 78 12.55 -12.95 -6.19
N TYR A 79 12.06 -12.81 -4.96
CA TYR A 79 10.95 -13.61 -4.46
C TYR A 79 9.71 -13.45 -5.32
N TRP A 80 9.41 -12.23 -5.77
CA TRP A 80 8.30 -11.96 -6.66
C TRP A 80 8.47 -12.66 -8.01
N ILE A 81 9.63 -12.47 -8.68
CA ILE A 81 9.91 -13.13 -9.97
C ILE A 81 9.84 -14.65 -9.83
N PHE A 82 10.47 -15.20 -8.79
CA PHE A 82 10.51 -16.63 -8.55
C PHE A 82 9.12 -17.19 -8.27
N GLY A 83 8.31 -16.52 -7.44
CA GLY A 83 6.93 -16.89 -7.15
C GLY A 83 6.06 -16.87 -8.41
N CYS A 84 6.18 -15.84 -9.24
CA CYS A 84 5.46 -15.76 -10.52
C CYS A 84 5.91 -16.85 -11.50
N ALA A 85 7.22 -17.12 -11.61
CA ALA A 85 7.75 -18.16 -12.48
C ALA A 85 7.27 -19.56 -12.05
N VAL A 86 7.42 -19.90 -10.77
CA VAL A 86 6.97 -21.17 -10.19
C VAL A 86 5.45 -21.31 -10.33
N GLY A 87 4.69 -20.26 -9.99
CA GLY A 87 3.23 -20.26 -10.12
C GLY A 87 2.77 -20.48 -11.56
N THR A 88 3.45 -19.86 -12.53
CA THR A 88 3.15 -20.04 -13.96
C THR A 88 3.49 -21.46 -14.42
N MET A 89 4.65 -22.00 -14.03
CA MET A 89 5.06 -23.37 -14.39
C MET A 89 4.12 -24.43 -13.79
N ILE A 90 3.66 -24.22 -12.55
CA ILE A 90 2.69 -25.10 -11.91
C ILE A 90 1.34 -25.03 -12.63
N ASN A 91 0.88 -23.83 -13.00
CA ASN A 91 -0.38 -23.62 -13.70
C ASN A 91 -0.38 -24.14 -15.16
N THR A 92 0.77 -24.15 -15.85
CA THR A 92 0.87 -24.72 -17.20
C THR A 92 0.99 -26.24 -17.18
N GLY A 93 1.62 -26.83 -16.16
CA GLY A 93 1.77 -28.27 -16.00
C GLY A 93 0.52 -28.98 -15.47
N PHE A 94 -0.16 -28.37 -14.51
CA PHE A 94 -1.46 -28.82 -14.00
C PHE A 94 -2.45 -27.69 -14.26
N LYS A 95 -3.55 -27.96 -14.99
CA LYS A 95 -4.71 -27.05 -15.03
C LYS A 95 -5.35 -27.03 -13.64
N LEU A 96 -4.66 -26.40 -12.69
CA LEU A 96 -5.13 -26.16 -11.36
C LEU A 96 -6.26 -25.16 -11.48
N GLU A 97 -7.47 -25.62 -11.24
CA GLU A 97 -8.54 -24.70 -10.90
C GLU A 97 -8.07 -23.94 -9.65
N LEU A 98 -7.82 -22.63 -9.79
CA LEU A 98 -7.36 -21.72 -8.74
C LEU A 98 -8.45 -21.46 -7.67
N LYS A 99 -9.24 -22.50 -7.35
CA LYS A 99 -10.35 -22.50 -6.43
C LYS A 99 -9.79 -22.32 -5.01
N GLY A 100 -9.78 -21.07 -4.56
CA GLY A 100 -9.21 -20.68 -3.26
C GLY A 100 -8.28 -19.48 -3.31
N VAL A 101 -7.85 -19.02 -4.50
CA VAL A 101 -7.08 -17.77 -4.63
C VAL A 101 -7.89 -16.57 -4.17
N ASP A 102 -9.20 -16.54 -4.46
CA ASP A 102 -10.10 -15.48 -3.99
C ASP A 102 -10.19 -15.45 -2.46
N PHE A 103 -10.12 -16.61 -1.81
CA PHE A 103 -10.07 -16.71 -0.35
C PHE A 103 -8.74 -16.19 0.19
N ALA A 104 -7.61 -16.57 -0.42
CA ALA A 104 -6.29 -16.10 -0.01
C ALA A 104 -6.15 -14.57 -0.12
N LEU A 105 -6.64 -13.98 -1.22
CA LEU A 105 -6.64 -12.52 -1.41
C LEU A 105 -7.50 -11.82 -0.36
N THR A 106 -8.69 -12.35 -0.09
CA THR A 106 -9.59 -11.80 0.94
C THR A 106 -8.95 -11.90 2.33
N ALA A 107 -8.35 -13.04 2.67
CA ALA A 107 -7.67 -13.26 3.92
C ALA A 107 -6.48 -12.30 4.10
N LEU A 108 -5.71 -12.03 3.05
CA LEU A 108 -4.62 -11.05 3.07
C LEU A 108 -5.14 -9.65 3.41
N ILE A 109 -6.21 -9.19 2.75
CA ILE A 109 -6.81 -7.88 3.02
C ILE A 109 -7.27 -7.79 4.49
N ILE A 110 -7.92 -8.83 5.00
CA ILE A 110 -8.37 -8.90 6.40
C ILE A 110 -7.18 -8.89 7.36
N SER A 111 -6.13 -9.66 7.07
CA SER A 111 -4.93 -9.72 7.92
C SER A 111 -4.23 -8.36 8.00
N ILE A 112 -4.07 -7.67 6.86
CA ILE A 112 -3.51 -6.32 6.82
C ILE A 112 -4.39 -5.36 7.63
N PHE A 113 -5.71 -5.44 7.49
CA PHE A 113 -6.63 -4.61 8.28
C PHE A 113 -6.46 -4.81 9.79
N VAL A 114 -6.34 -6.07 10.23
CA VAL A 114 -6.12 -6.42 11.64
C VAL A 114 -4.75 -5.94 12.13
N ASP A 115 -3.70 -6.09 11.32
CA ASP A 115 -2.36 -5.63 11.68
C ASP A 115 -2.31 -4.10 11.83
N GLN A 116 -2.93 -3.38 10.90
CA GLN A 116 -3.09 -1.92 10.99
C GLN A 116 -3.91 -1.50 12.21
N TRP A 117 -4.95 -2.26 12.57
CA TRP A 117 -5.72 -2.04 13.79
C TRP A 117 -4.86 -2.19 15.04
N LYS A 118 -3.96 -3.18 15.07
CA LYS A 118 -3.07 -3.45 16.21
C LYS A 118 -1.87 -2.48 16.29
N SER A 119 -1.34 -2.04 15.17
CA SER A 119 -0.12 -1.22 15.08
C SER A 119 -0.38 0.28 15.35
N CYS A 120 -1.59 0.78 15.08
CA CYS A 120 -1.93 2.18 15.31
C CYS A 120 -2.31 2.47 16.77
N LYS A 121 -1.46 3.24 17.49
CA LYS A 121 -1.72 3.76 18.86
C LYS A 121 -2.94 4.70 18.97
N GLN A 122 -3.40 5.27 17.86
CA GLN A 122 -4.64 6.05 17.82
C GLN A 122 -5.58 5.43 16.78
N HIS A 123 -6.73 4.93 17.23
CA HIS A 123 -7.73 4.27 16.38
C HIS A 123 -8.63 5.26 15.61
N ILE A 124 -8.46 6.57 15.84
CA ILE A 124 -9.23 7.65 15.20
C ILE A 124 -9.18 7.59 13.65
N PRO A 125 -8.02 7.38 13.00
CA PRO A 125 -7.91 7.27 11.54
C PRO A 125 -8.66 6.05 10.96
N ALA A 126 -8.58 4.91 11.64
CA ALA A 126 -9.19 3.66 11.21
C ALA A 126 -10.73 3.73 11.32
N VAL A 127 -11.22 4.25 12.46
CA VAL A 127 -12.66 4.44 12.70
C VAL A 127 -13.25 5.50 11.77
N LEU A 128 -12.55 6.62 11.55
CA LEU A 128 -12.96 7.63 10.56
C LEU A 128 -13.00 7.04 9.16
N GLY A 129 -12.00 6.26 8.76
CA GLY A 129 -11.95 5.63 7.45
C GLY A 129 -13.15 4.72 7.22
N VAL A 130 -13.42 3.81 8.15
CA VAL A 130 -14.57 2.90 8.09
C VAL A 130 -15.89 3.68 8.04
N THR A 131 -16.05 4.67 8.91
CA THR A 131 -17.30 5.46 9.00
C THR A 131 -17.54 6.25 7.72
N VAL A 132 -16.53 6.95 7.20
CA VAL A 132 -16.61 7.73 5.96
C VAL A 132 -16.88 6.83 4.77
N THR A 133 -16.21 5.67 4.67
CA THR A 133 -16.44 4.72 3.58
C THR A 133 -17.86 4.14 3.60
N ILE A 134 -18.37 3.77 4.78
CA ILE A 134 -19.76 3.25 4.93
C ILE A 134 -20.77 4.34 4.57
N VAL A 135 -20.59 5.57 5.06
CA VAL A 135 -21.49 6.69 4.75
C VAL A 135 -21.47 7.02 3.26
N CYS A 136 -20.30 7.07 2.62
CA CYS A 136 -20.19 7.28 1.17
C CYS A 136 -20.79 6.14 0.36
N LEU A 137 -20.67 4.88 0.80
CA LEU A 137 -21.31 3.74 0.15
C LEU A 137 -22.84 3.85 0.19
N CYS A 138 -23.41 4.26 1.32
CA CYS A 138 -24.86 4.45 1.46
C CYS A 138 -25.39 5.64 0.64
N VAL A 139 -24.62 6.73 0.53
CA VAL A 139 -25.08 7.96 -0.14
C VAL A 139 -24.82 7.96 -1.65
N PHE A 140 -23.66 7.48 -2.11
CA PHE A 140 -23.22 7.59 -3.51
C PHE A 140 -23.32 6.28 -4.32
N GLY A 141 -23.61 5.15 -3.66
CA GLY A 141 -23.72 3.83 -4.31
C GLY A 141 -22.37 3.22 -4.74
N ARG A 142 -22.38 1.93 -5.11
CA ARG A 142 -21.18 1.11 -5.40
C ARG A 142 -20.29 1.63 -6.53
N GLU A 143 -20.85 2.39 -7.47
CA GLU A 143 -20.12 2.77 -8.69
C GLU A 143 -19.28 4.05 -8.51
N ASN A 144 -19.65 4.93 -7.57
CA ASN A 144 -19.00 6.23 -7.39
C ASN A 144 -18.54 6.52 -5.95
N PHE A 145 -18.66 5.59 -5.00
CA PHE A 145 -18.30 5.84 -3.59
C PHE A 145 -16.81 6.09 -3.34
N LEU A 146 -15.92 5.52 -4.15
CA LEU A 146 -14.47 5.52 -3.89
C LEU A 146 -13.88 6.94 -3.89
N LEU A 147 -14.28 7.76 -4.87
CA LEU A 147 -13.75 9.11 -5.05
C LEU A 147 -14.10 10.08 -3.90
N PRO A 148 -15.39 10.26 -3.51
CA PRO A 148 -15.75 11.09 -2.37
C PRO A 148 -15.23 10.52 -1.05
N ALA A 149 -15.22 9.19 -0.86
CA ALA A 149 -14.66 8.58 0.34
C ALA A 149 -13.17 8.91 0.50
N LEU A 150 -12.37 8.78 -0.57
CA LEU A 150 -10.94 9.13 -0.56
C LEU A 150 -10.72 10.61 -0.26
N LEU A 151 -11.47 11.52 -0.89
CA LEU A 151 -11.35 12.96 -0.65
C LEU A 151 -11.68 13.33 0.79
N ILE A 152 -12.79 12.82 1.32
CA ILE A 152 -13.21 13.10 2.71
C ILE A 152 -12.20 12.51 3.70
N LEU A 153 -11.68 11.32 3.44
CA LEU A 153 -10.72 10.65 4.31
C LEU A 153 -9.37 11.39 4.33
N VAL A 154 -8.88 11.84 3.17
CA VAL A 154 -7.67 12.69 3.07
C VAL A 154 -7.88 14.01 3.81
N MET A 155 -9.02 14.68 3.59
CA MET A 155 -9.33 15.95 4.26
C MET A 155 -9.46 15.77 5.78
N ALA A 156 -10.12 14.70 6.24
CA ALA A 156 -10.29 14.38 7.65
C ALA A 156 -8.94 14.03 8.32
N LEU A 157 -8.06 13.30 7.65
CA LEU A 157 -6.73 12.98 8.17
C LEU A 157 -5.81 14.20 8.19
N LEU A 158 -5.87 15.09 7.19
CA LEU A 158 -5.12 16.34 7.18
C LEU A 158 -5.60 17.31 8.27
N ALA A 159 -6.92 17.39 8.49
CA ALA A 159 -7.50 18.16 9.58
C ALA A 159 -7.15 17.55 10.96
N GLY A 160 -7.21 16.22 11.08
CA GLY A 160 -6.85 15.49 12.30
C GLY A 160 -5.37 15.60 12.66
N ARG A 161 -4.46 15.62 11.67
CA ARG A 161 -3.02 15.87 11.92
C ARG A 161 -2.77 17.24 12.54
N ARG A 162 -3.47 18.29 12.10
CA ARG A 162 -3.34 19.63 12.71
C ARG A 162 -3.78 19.65 14.17
N LEU A 163 -4.79 18.86 14.54
CA LEU A 163 -5.30 18.76 15.90
C LEU A 163 -4.42 17.91 16.84
N ILE A 164 -3.61 16.99 16.29
CA ILE A 164 -2.74 16.10 17.09
C ILE A 164 -1.36 16.72 17.33
N ASP A 165 -0.87 17.60 16.45
CA ASP A 165 0.41 18.32 16.64
C ASP A 165 0.30 19.50 17.64
N GLU A 166 -0.91 19.81 18.14
CA GLU A 166 -1.16 20.91 19.10
C GLU A 166 -1.27 20.47 20.57
N HIS A 167 -0.96 19.20 20.91
CA HIS A 167 -0.85 18.70 22.30
C HIS A 167 0.42 17.87 22.48
#